data_AF-A0A949SKE4-F1
#
_entry.id   AF-A0A949SKE4-F1
#
_cell.length_a   1.000
_cell.length_b   1.000
_cell.length_c   1.000
_cell.angle_alpha   90.00
_cell.angle_beta   90.00
_cell.angle_gamma   90.00
#
_symmetry.space_group_name_H-M   'P 1'
#
loop_
_entity.id
_entity.type
_entity.pdbx_description
1 polymer ?
#
loop_
_entity_poly.entity_id
_entity_poly.type
_entity_poly.pdbx_seq_one_letter_code
_entity_poly.pdbx_strand_id
1 'polypeptide(L)'
;MGSFIDYFKEKTHSFRLIPGMFDDIIDINSINENSIRETFLLHLEKDFYISREVNGVHMSGKNLRIDAILKPKNTDGWLNPNITIGIEFKDPSKISSSHGRGEYDMLAQCLDYSMTEFEGTDFESTIIMLCPGIAKEKNDVYRFLSRYNVGYIDTSDHYGIEMRMGHVGIPLWSSLQGDMRIKKSYWRKTFGVRSNKQRYIKGV
;
A
#
# COMPACT_ATOMS: atom_id res chain seq x y z
N MET A 1 1.24 2.20 -35.01
CA MET A 1 1.24 1.12 -34.00
C MET A 1 2.63 1.03 -33.37
N GLY A 2 3.01 2.10 -32.66
CA GLY A 2 4.34 2.23 -32.05
C GLY A 2 4.19 2.26 -30.54
N SER A 3 4.78 1.26 -29.89
CA SER A 3 5.48 1.31 -28.60
C SER A 3 5.08 2.42 -27.60
N PHE A 4 4.27 2.04 -26.60
CA PHE A 4 4.21 2.67 -25.27
C PHE A 4 5.49 2.38 -24.44
N ILE A 5 6.53 1.79 -25.07
CA ILE A 5 7.59 0.99 -24.44
C ILE A 5 8.92 1.75 -24.30
N ASP A 6 9.01 2.97 -24.83
CA ASP A 6 10.14 3.85 -24.53
C ASP A 6 9.96 4.62 -23.18
N TYR A 7 8.82 4.39 -22.51
CA TYR A 7 8.18 5.27 -21.52
C TYR A 7 8.83 5.35 -20.12
N PHE A 8 9.96 4.67 -19.90
CA PHE A 8 10.81 4.84 -18.70
C PHE A 8 12.31 4.70 -19.02
N LYS A 9 12.71 4.96 -20.26
CA LYS A 9 14.10 4.79 -20.72
C LYS A 9 15.05 5.79 -20.05
N GLU A 10 15.43 5.54 -18.81
CA GLU A 10 16.81 5.45 -18.34
C GLU A 10 16.84 5.24 -16.82
N LYS A 11 17.23 4.01 -16.45
CA LYS A 11 17.67 3.53 -15.13
C LYS A 11 17.57 4.54 -13.97
N THR A 12 16.50 4.45 -13.19
CA THR A 12 16.50 4.15 -11.74
C THR A 12 15.04 4.16 -11.25
N HIS A 13 14.58 3.02 -10.69
CA HIS A 13 13.30 2.86 -9.98
C HIS A 13 12.04 2.79 -10.86
N SER A 14 11.97 1.76 -11.71
CA SER A 14 10.92 1.60 -12.72
C SER A 14 9.54 1.26 -12.13
N PHE A 15 8.60 2.21 -12.25
CA PHE A 15 7.18 1.93 -12.36
C PHE A 15 6.87 1.37 -13.74
N ARG A 16 5.97 0.39 -13.85
CA ARG A 16 5.45 -0.07 -15.14
C ARG A 16 3.95 0.12 -15.17
N LEU A 17 3.52 1.22 -15.79
CA LEU A 17 2.11 1.40 -16.14
C LEU A 17 1.74 0.31 -17.15
N ILE A 18 0.73 -0.49 -16.81
CA ILE A 18 0.30 -1.63 -17.63
C ILE A 18 -0.42 -1.09 -18.87
N PRO A 19 -0.11 -1.60 -20.09
CA PRO A 19 -0.84 -1.23 -21.30
C PRO A 19 -2.35 -1.51 -21.12
N GLY A 20 -3.19 -0.47 -21.24
CA GLY A 20 -4.64 -0.54 -21.06
C GLY A 20 -5.18 -0.10 -19.69
N MET A 21 -4.31 0.26 -18.72
CA MET A 21 -4.76 1.03 -17.53
C MET A 21 -4.98 2.53 -17.85
N PHE A 22 -4.48 2.98 -18.99
CA PHE A 22 -4.55 4.35 -19.49
C PHE A 22 -4.74 4.28 -21.00
N ASP A 23 -6.00 4.20 -21.47
CA ASP A 23 -6.30 4.31 -22.90
C ASP A 23 -6.15 5.75 -23.42
N ASP A 24 -6.03 6.72 -22.50
CA ASP A 24 -5.77 8.11 -22.80
C ASP A 24 -4.28 8.44 -22.66
N ILE A 25 -3.76 9.19 -23.63
CA ILE A 25 -2.36 9.66 -23.68
C ILE A 25 -2.09 10.55 -22.45
N ILE A 26 -1.46 10.00 -21.42
CA ILE A 26 -0.99 10.78 -20.26
C ILE A 26 0.33 11.46 -20.63
N ASP A 27 0.31 12.79 -20.61
CA ASP A 27 1.50 13.62 -20.68
C ASP A 27 2.42 13.28 -19.50
N ILE A 28 3.63 12.82 -19.79
CA ILE A 28 4.65 12.40 -18.81
C ILE A 28 5.03 13.56 -17.88
N ASN A 29 4.88 14.82 -18.34
CA ASN A 29 5.11 16.01 -17.51
C ASN A 29 3.95 16.35 -16.56
N SER A 30 2.85 15.61 -16.64
CA SER A 30 1.63 15.77 -15.83
C SER A 30 1.42 14.67 -14.78
N ILE A 31 2.33 13.68 -14.71
CA ILE A 31 2.32 12.65 -13.67
C ILE A 31 2.80 13.27 -12.37
N ASN A 32 1.86 13.83 -11.61
CA ASN A 32 2.06 14.25 -10.24
C ASN A 32 1.32 13.27 -9.30
N GLU A 33 1.57 13.41 -8.01
CA GLU A 33 0.95 12.59 -6.95
C GLU A 33 -0.58 12.50 -7.09
N ASN A 34 -1.24 13.59 -7.47
CA ASN A 34 -2.68 13.63 -7.63
C ASN A 34 -3.16 12.76 -8.80
N SER A 35 -2.50 12.83 -9.96
CA SER A 35 -2.84 11.99 -11.13
C SER A 35 -2.67 10.50 -10.82
N ILE A 36 -1.59 10.15 -10.09
CA ILE A 36 -1.37 8.76 -9.63
C ILE A 36 -2.48 8.34 -8.68
N ARG A 37 -2.77 9.15 -7.66
CA ARG A 37 -3.82 8.90 -6.67
C ARG A 37 -5.16 8.64 -7.34
N GLU A 38 -5.63 9.55 -8.18
CA GLU A 38 -6.93 9.41 -8.84
C GLU A 38 -7.03 8.14 -9.69
N THR A 39 -5.96 7.80 -10.41
CA THR A 39 -5.94 6.58 -11.22
C THR A 39 -6.05 5.32 -10.36
N PHE A 40 -5.22 5.20 -9.32
CA PHE A 40 -5.25 4.03 -8.46
C PHE A 40 -6.58 3.91 -7.74
N LEU A 41 -7.11 5.01 -7.20
CA LEU A 41 -8.40 5.01 -6.52
C LEU A 41 -9.53 4.59 -7.47
N LEU A 42 -9.59 5.11 -8.70
CA LEU A 42 -10.60 4.72 -9.69
C LEU A 42 -10.61 3.20 -9.94
N HIS A 43 -9.44 2.57 -10.05
CA HIS A 43 -9.36 1.13 -10.25
C HIS A 43 -9.75 0.35 -8.99
N LEU A 44 -9.37 0.84 -7.81
CA LEU A 44 -9.64 0.21 -6.52
C LEU A 44 -11.12 0.33 -6.12
N GLU A 45 -11.85 1.35 -6.61
CA GLU A 45 -13.28 1.55 -6.34
C GLU A 45 -14.14 0.35 -6.76
N LYS A 46 -13.67 -0.50 -7.67
CA LYS A 46 -14.36 -1.74 -8.04
C LYS A 46 -14.53 -2.66 -6.83
N ASP A 47 -13.45 -2.88 -6.08
CA ASP A 47 -13.34 -3.91 -5.05
C ASP A 47 -13.40 -3.35 -3.62
N PHE A 48 -13.26 -2.04 -3.45
CA PHE A 48 -13.20 -1.37 -2.15
C PHE A 48 -14.18 -0.20 -2.03
N TYR A 49 -14.71 0.02 -0.83
CA TYR A 49 -15.24 1.31 -0.42
C TYR A 49 -14.08 2.23 -0.06
N ILE A 50 -14.08 3.47 -0.57
CA ILE A 50 -12.97 4.41 -0.42
C ILE A 50 -13.43 5.64 0.35
N SER A 51 -12.76 5.92 1.47
CA SER A 51 -12.81 7.20 2.16
C SER A 51 -11.54 7.98 1.83
N ARG A 52 -11.65 9.23 1.38
CA ARG A 52 -10.51 10.07 0.99
C ARG A 52 -10.17 11.06 2.11
N GLU A 53 -8.90 11.42 2.23
CA GLU A 53 -8.38 12.45 3.13
C GLU A 53 -8.84 12.27 4.59
N VAL A 54 -8.64 11.08 5.13
CA VAL A 54 -9.20 10.67 6.43
C VAL A 54 -8.31 11.16 7.56
N ASN A 55 -8.90 11.88 8.52
CA ASN A 55 -8.19 12.34 9.72
C ASN A 55 -8.00 11.20 10.71
N GLY A 56 -6.97 11.32 11.55
CA GLY A 56 -6.69 10.39 12.61
C GLY A 56 -5.86 11.01 13.73
N VAL A 57 -5.80 10.29 14.85
CA VAL A 57 -5.04 10.69 16.04
C VAL A 57 -3.91 9.69 16.25
N HIS A 58 -2.68 10.16 16.13
CA HIS A 58 -1.49 9.38 16.41
C HIS A 58 -1.40 9.06 17.92
N MET A 59 -0.74 7.98 18.31
CA MET A 59 -0.57 7.60 19.72
C MET A 59 0.07 8.69 20.62
N SER A 60 0.79 9.65 20.03
CA SER A 60 1.35 10.80 20.74
C SER A 60 0.38 11.97 20.92
N GLY A 61 -0.86 11.84 20.44
CA GLY A 61 -1.89 12.89 20.43
C GLY A 61 -1.81 13.86 19.24
N LYS A 62 -0.89 13.64 18.29
CA LYS A 62 -0.82 14.45 17.06
C LYS A 62 -1.96 14.10 16.11
N ASN A 63 -2.58 15.12 15.51
CA ASN A 63 -3.54 14.92 14.43
C ASN A 63 -2.79 14.72 13.12
N LEU A 64 -3.14 13.64 12.41
CA LEU A 64 -2.59 13.28 11.10
C LEU A 64 -3.73 13.05 10.11
N ARG A 65 -3.42 13.05 8.82
CA ARG A 65 -4.37 12.79 7.74
C ARG A 65 -3.74 11.89 6.72
N ILE A 66 -4.45 10.84 6.30
CA ILE A 66 -4.01 9.91 5.26
C ILE A 66 -4.82 10.11 3.98
N ASP A 67 -4.20 9.91 2.82
CA ASP A 67 -4.82 10.20 1.53
C ASP A 67 -6.08 9.37 1.26
N ALA A 68 -6.05 8.08 1.60
CA ALA A 68 -7.21 7.22 1.45
C ALA A 68 -7.24 6.09 2.48
N ILE A 69 -8.45 5.65 2.83
CA ILE A 69 -8.72 4.41 3.54
C ILE A 69 -9.68 3.57 2.72
N LEU A 70 -9.29 2.32 2.49
CA LEU A 70 -10.06 1.31 1.79
C LEU A 70 -10.69 0.32 2.78
N LYS A 71 -11.92 -0.07 2.49
CA LYS A 71 -12.60 -1.20 3.12
C LYS A 71 -13.02 -2.19 2.04
N PRO A 72 -12.63 -3.48 2.11
CA PRO A 72 -13.06 -4.45 1.12
C PRO A 72 -14.58 -4.50 1.05
N LYS A 73 -15.15 -4.47 -0.17
CA LYS A 73 -16.60 -4.69 -0.36
C LYS A 73 -16.97 -6.14 -0.08
N ASN A 74 -16.06 -7.06 -0.39
CA ASN A 74 -16.15 -8.47 -0.06
C ASN A 74 -15.01 -8.84 0.90
N THR A 75 -15.38 -9.34 2.08
CA THR A 75 -14.45 -9.73 3.15
C THR A 75 -14.18 -11.24 3.17
N ASP A 76 -14.79 -12.02 2.26
CA ASP A 76 -14.53 -13.45 2.13
C ASP A 76 -13.06 -13.71 1.77
N GLY A 77 -12.39 -14.54 2.56
CA GLY A 77 -10.97 -14.90 2.36
C GLY A 77 -10.00 -14.06 3.19
N TRP A 78 -10.38 -12.85 3.60
CA TRP A 78 -9.58 -12.03 4.49
C TRP A 78 -9.50 -12.65 5.88
N LEU A 79 -8.28 -12.74 6.43
CA LEU A 79 -8.10 -13.27 7.80
C LEU A 79 -8.76 -12.42 8.88
N ASN A 80 -8.90 -11.12 8.62
CA ASN A 80 -9.63 -10.20 9.47
C ASN A 80 -10.76 -9.56 8.64
N PRO A 81 -12.04 -9.84 8.94
CA PRO A 81 -13.15 -9.26 8.20
C PRO A 81 -13.30 -7.74 8.42
N ASN A 82 -12.68 -7.19 9.46
CA ASN A 82 -12.69 -5.75 9.76
C ASN A 82 -11.44 -5.03 9.24
N ILE A 83 -10.72 -5.64 8.30
CA ILE A 83 -9.50 -5.06 7.75
C ILE A 83 -9.79 -3.72 7.05
N THR A 84 -8.91 -2.77 7.31
CA THR A 84 -8.88 -1.47 6.64
C THR A 84 -7.50 -1.26 6.05
N ILE A 85 -7.42 -0.61 4.89
CA ILE A 85 -6.16 -0.39 4.19
C ILE A 85 -5.99 1.11 3.97
N GLY A 86 -5.11 1.74 4.73
CA GLY A 86 -4.67 3.10 4.47
C GLY A 86 -3.70 3.14 3.29
N ILE A 87 -3.80 4.16 2.45
CA ILE A 87 -2.86 4.39 1.35
C ILE A 87 -2.27 5.79 1.50
N GLU A 88 -0.94 5.87 1.45
CA GLU A 88 -0.21 7.12 1.28
C GLU A 88 0.34 7.18 -0.14
N PHE A 89 -0.07 8.20 -0.89
CA PHE A 89 0.41 8.42 -2.25
C PHE A 89 1.68 9.27 -2.27
N LYS A 90 2.61 8.93 -3.15
CA LYS A 90 3.85 9.69 -3.36
C LYS A 90 4.17 9.82 -4.84
N ASP A 91 4.75 10.96 -5.18
CA ASP A 91 5.31 11.23 -6.49
C ASP A 91 6.67 10.52 -6.67
N PRO A 92 6.79 9.52 -7.57
CA PRO A 92 8.04 8.80 -7.83
C PRO A 92 9.22 9.70 -8.21
N SER A 93 8.97 10.81 -8.88
CA SER A 93 10.03 11.74 -9.32
C SER A 93 10.71 12.45 -8.14
N LYS A 94 10.03 12.54 -7.00
CA LYS A 94 10.54 13.15 -5.76
C LYS A 94 11.31 12.16 -4.87
N ILE A 95 11.20 10.87 -5.18
CA ILE A 95 11.82 9.77 -4.43
C ILE A 95 13.34 9.70 -4.72
N SER A 96 13.73 9.84 -5.99
CA SER A 96 15.11 9.65 -6.45
C SER A 96 16.02 10.89 -6.33
N SER A 97 15.45 12.09 -6.15
CA SER A 97 16.18 13.36 -6.24
C SER A 97 16.94 13.76 -4.97
N SER A 98 16.78 13.05 -3.85
CA SER A 98 17.20 13.51 -2.53
C SER A 98 18.12 12.55 -1.77
N HIS A 99 19.29 12.15 -2.32
CA HIS A 99 20.39 11.49 -1.59
C HIS A 99 19.95 10.47 -0.49
N GLY A 100 18.95 9.63 -0.79
CA GLY A 100 18.36 8.65 0.12
C GLY A 100 17.50 9.17 1.29
N ARG A 101 17.48 10.47 1.59
CA ARG A 101 16.72 11.04 2.73
C ARG A 101 15.20 11.00 2.50
N GLY A 102 14.76 11.40 1.29
CA GLY A 102 13.34 11.43 0.95
C GLY A 102 12.66 10.06 1.07
N GLU A 103 13.38 8.98 0.76
CA GLU A 103 12.86 7.61 0.91
C GLU A 103 12.58 7.21 2.35
N TYR A 104 13.54 7.44 3.25
CA TYR A 104 13.36 7.11 4.66
C TYR A 104 12.28 7.98 5.31
N ASP A 105 12.15 9.25 4.89
CA ASP A 105 11.11 10.15 5.38
C ASP A 105 9.71 9.64 5.00
N MET A 106 9.51 9.13 3.79
CA MET A 106 8.23 8.52 3.38
C MET A 106 7.91 7.23 4.13
N LEU A 107 8.92 6.38 4.37
CA LEU A 107 8.73 5.17 5.15
C LEU A 107 8.45 5.47 6.62
N ALA A 108 9.09 6.50 7.18
CA ALA A 108 8.81 6.99 8.53
C ALA A 108 7.38 7.51 8.63
N GLN A 109 6.90 8.25 7.62
CA GLN A 109 5.51 8.71 7.56
C GLN A 109 4.52 7.52 7.55
N CYS A 110 4.79 6.48 6.77
CA CYS A 110 3.97 5.26 6.76
C CYS A 110 3.98 4.55 8.13
N LEU A 111 5.13 4.54 8.81
CA LEU A 111 5.26 4.01 10.15
C LEU A 111 4.42 4.81 11.16
N ASP A 112 4.45 6.14 11.12
CA ASP A 112 3.62 7.00 11.96
C ASP A 112 2.13 6.75 11.70
N TYR A 113 1.71 6.60 10.44
CA TYR A 113 0.32 6.25 10.14
C TYR A 113 -0.08 4.86 10.65
N SER A 114 0.86 3.90 10.68
CA SER A 114 0.59 2.58 11.27
C SER A 114 0.42 2.61 12.80
N MET A 115 0.66 3.78 13.39
CA MET A 115 0.58 4.14 14.81
C MET A 115 -0.55 5.17 15.07
N THR A 116 -1.45 5.35 14.10
CA THR A 116 -2.55 6.32 14.09
C THR A 116 -3.90 5.62 14.00
N GLU A 117 -4.86 6.03 14.85
CA GLU A 117 -6.26 5.63 14.74
C GLU A 117 -6.98 6.62 13.83
N PHE A 118 -7.39 6.17 12.65
CA PHE A 118 -8.09 6.99 11.67
C PHE A 118 -9.62 6.84 11.83
N GLU A 119 -10.34 7.88 11.43
CA GLU A 119 -11.80 7.90 11.54
C GLU A 119 -12.44 6.69 10.85
N GLY A 120 -13.25 5.95 11.62
CA GLY A 120 -13.96 4.78 11.12
C GLY A 120 -13.07 3.54 10.91
N THR A 121 -11.86 3.49 11.46
CA THR A 121 -11.01 2.29 11.47
C THR A 121 -10.71 1.81 12.89
N ASP A 122 -10.17 0.59 13.00
CA ASP A 122 -9.53 0.10 14.21
C ASP A 122 -8.01 0.09 13.97
N PHE A 123 -7.28 0.61 14.95
CA PHE A 123 -5.83 0.64 14.98
C PHE A 123 -5.21 -0.74 14.70
N GLU A 124 -5.76 -1.80 15.28
CA GLU A 124 -5.21 -3.16 15.16
C GLU A 124 -5.48 -3.80 13.79
N SER A 125 -6.52 -3.33 13.07
CA SER A 125 -6.95 -3.88 11.78
C SER A 125 -6.51 -3.07 10.57
N THR A 126 -5.87 -1.91 10.79
CA THR A 126 -5.42 -1.03 9.71
C THR A 126 -4.02 -1.43 9.22
N ILE A 127 -3.89 -1.60 7.90
CA ILE A 127 -2.61 -1.77 7.20
C ILE A 127 -2.34 -0.50 6.38
N ILE A 128 -1.12 0.01 6.41
CA ILE A 128 -0.72 1.19 5.64
C ILE A 128 0.07 0.75 4.41
N MET A 129 -0.33 1.23 3.24
CA MET A 129 0.34 0.96 1.97
C MET A 129 1.00 2.23 1.46
N LEU A 130 2.30 2.16 1.23
CA LEU A 130 2.98 3.15 0.43
C LEU A 130 2.62 2.93 -1.06
N CYS A 131 2.07 3.95 -1.70
CA CYS A 131 1.72 3.91 -3.11
C CYS A 131 2.41 5.04 -3.89
N PRO A 132 3.21 4.74 -4.90
CA PRO A 132 3.62 3.40 -5.25
C PRO A 132 4.86 2.95 -4.44
N GLY A 133 5.13 1.65 -4.39
CA GLY A 133 6.21 1.08 -3.56
C GLY A 133 7.62 1.51 -4.01
N ILE A 134 8.55 1.67 -3.06
CA ILE A 134 9.96 1.93 -3.37
C ILE A 134 10.73 0.64 -3.73
N ALA A 135 11.85 0.80 -4.45
CA ALA A 135 12.58 -0.28 -5.10
C ALA A 135 12.88 -1.51 -4.21
N LYS A 136 12.74 -2.70 -4.82
CA LYS A 136 12.83 -4.05 -4.23
C LYS A 136 14.19 -4.41 -3.60
N GLU A 137 15.22 -3.58 -3.76
CA GLU A 137 16.56 -3.83 -3.24
C GLU A 137 16.64 -3.64 -1.71
N LYS A 138 15.65 -2.99 -1.08
CA LYS A 138 15.59 -2.73 0.37
C LYS A 138 14.73 -3.74 1.13
N ASN A 139 14.98 -5.02 0.88
CA ASN A 139 14.24 -6.13 1.48
C ASN A 139 14.17 -6.06 3.01
N ASP A 140 15.27 -5.78 3.70
CA ASP A 140 15.26 -5.76 5.17
C ASP A 140 14.39 -4.64 5.76
N VAL A 141 14.29 -3.50 5.08
CA VAL A 141 13.43 -2.39 5.52
C VAL A 141 11.97 -2.79 5.39
N TYR A 142 11.56 -3.37 4.27
CA TYR A 142 10.19 -3.88 4.11
C TYR A 142 9.87 -5.02 5.08
N ARG A 143 10.84 -5.86 5.43
CA ARG A 143 10.68 -6.88 6.47
C ARG A 143 10.47 -6.27 7.85
N PHE A 144 11.14 -5.16 8.15
CA PHE A 144 10.96 -4.43 9.40
C PHE A 144 9.57 -3.79 9.42
N LEU A 145 9.24 -3.00 8.39
CA LEU A 145 7.98 -2.29 8.24
C LEU A 145 6.75 -3.20 8.23
N SER A 146 6.85 -4.41 7.67
CA SER A 146 5.74 -5.36 7.72
C SER A 146 5.36 -5.76 9.14
N ARG A 147 6.28 -5.73 10.11
CA ARG A 147 5.94 -5.96 11.53
C ARG A 147 5.11 -4.84 12.14
N TYR A 148 5.05 -3.71 11.44
CA TYR A 148 4.26 -2.55 11.81
C TYR A 148 3.06 -2.37 10.87
N ASN A 149 2.59 -3.42 10.19
CA ASN A 149 1.49 -3.32 9.23
C ASN A 149 1.73 -2.28 8.12
N VAL A 150 2.99 -2.08 7.72
CA VAL A 150 3.33 -1.25 6.56
C VAL A 150 3.71 -2.15 5.38
N GLY A 151 3.06 -1.90 4.24
CA GLY A 151 3.27 -2.56 2.97
C GLY A 151 3.42 -1.56 1.83
N TYR A 152 3.22 -2.06 0.61
CA TYR A 152 3.30 -1.22 -0.57
C TYR A 152 2.32 -1.70 -1.64
N ILE A 153 1.95 -0.75 -2.51
CA ILE A 153 1.21 -1.01 -3.74
C ILE A 153 2.16 -0.90 -4.92
N ASP A 154 2.11 -1.86 -5.83
CA ASP A 154 2.86 -1.83 -7.08
C ASP A 154 1.98 -2.33 -8.22
N THR A 155 2.51 -2.29 -9.44
CA THR A 155 1.86 -2.78 -10.66
C THR A 155 2.68 -3.90 -11.29
N SER A 156 2.02 -4.92 -11.82
CA SER A 156 2.69 -5.98 -12.58
C SER A 156 1.82 -6.54 -13.70
N ASP A 157 2.47 -6.95 -14.79
CA ASP A 157 1.79 -7.49 -15.98
C ASP A 157 0.91 -8.72 -15.69
N HIS A 158 1.22 -9.46 -14.62
CA HIS A 158 0.57 -10.73 -14.30
C HIS A 158 -0.63 -10.57 -13.34
N TYR A 159 -0.66 -9.49 -12.56
CA TYR A 159 -1.61 -9.34 -11.46
C TYR A 159 -2.30 -7.96 -11.45
N GLY A 160 -1.90 -7.04 -12.31
CA GLY A 160 -2.44 -5.69 -12.34
C GLY A 160 -1.89 -4.84 -11.19
N ILE A 161 -2.74 -4.09 -10.51
CA ILE A 161 -2.42 -3.45 -9.23
C ILE A 161 -2.31 -4.54 -8.16
N GLU A 162 -1.24 -4.50 -7.35
CA GLU A 162 -0.98 -5.46 -6.29
C GLU A 162 -0.68 -4.79 -4.96
N MET A 163 -1.31 -5.26 -3.89
CA MET A 163 -0.95 -4.92 -2.52
C MET A 163 -0.05 -6.00 -1.95
N ARG A 164 1.12 -5.62 -1.44
CA ARG A 164 2.14 -6.58 -0.96
C ARG A 164 2.68 -6.17 0.40
N MET A 165 3.03 -7.19 1.19
CA MET A 165 3.65 -7.02 2.49
C MET A 165 5.00 -7.72 2.59
N GLY A 166 5.91 -7.09 3.33
CA GLY A 166 7.20 -7.67 3.69
C GLY A 166 8.14 -7.84 2.51
N HIS A 167 9.35 -8.29 2.84
CA HIS A 167 10.47 -8.39 1.88
C HIS A 167 10.30 -9.43 0.78
N VAL A 168 9.58 -10.52 1.02
CA VAL A 168 9.27 -11.50 -0.02
C VAL A 168 8.05 -11.11 -0.86
N GLY A 169 7.51 -9.89 -0.64
CA GLY A 169 6.36 -9.36 -1.36
C GLY A 169 5.15 -10.28 -1.23
N ILE A 170 4.81 -10.68 0.01
CA ILE A 170 3.65 -11.55 0.27
C ILE A 170 2.42 -10.83 -0.28
N PRO A 171 1.76 -11.38 -1.29
CA PRO A 171 0.64 -10.72 -1.92
C PRO A 171 -0.58 -10.77 -1.01
N LEU A 172 -1.17 -9.60 -0.75
CA LEU A 172 -2.44 -9.49 -0.03
C LEU A 172 -3.61 -9.53 -0.99
N TRP A 173 -3.51 -8.78 -2.09
CA TRP A 173 -4.59 -8.58 -3.03
C TRP A 173 -4.03 -8.18 -4.39
N SER A 174 -4.74 -8.53 -5.46
CA SER A 174 -4.48 -7.98 -6.79
C SER A 174 -5.75 -7.70 -7.58
N SER A 175 -5.69 -6.73 -8.49
CA SER A 175 -6.85 -6.34 -9.32
C SER A 175 -7.33 -7.44 -10.28
N LEU A 176 -6.47 -8.39 -10.64
CA LEU A 176 -6.82 -9.50 -11.53
C LEU A 176 -7.28 -10.76 -10.79
N GLN A 177 -6.85 -10.97 -9.54
CA GLN A 177 -7.15 -12.20 -8.78
C GLN A 177 -7.97 -11.98 -7.50
N GLY A 178 -8.18 -10.74 -7.08
CA GLY A 178 -8.80 -10.40 -5.81
C GLY A 178 -7.89 -10.71 -4.62
N ASP A 179 -8.48 -11.16 -3.51
CA ASP A 179 -7.74 -11.58 -2.31
C ASP A 179 -6.82 -12.79 -2.61
N MET A 180 -5.52 -12.58 -2.38
CA MET A 180 -4.50 -13.58 -2.62
C MET A 180 -4.25 -14.41 -1.36
N ARG A 181 -5.26 -15.21 -0.98
CA ARG A 181 -5.31 -16.12 0.19
C ARG A 181 -3.93 -16.50 0.75
N ILE A 182 -3.44 -15.74 1.72
CA ILE A 182 -2.16 -16.01 2.38
C ILE A 182 -2.36 -17.04 3.49
N LYS A 183 -1.52 -18.08 3.53
CA LYS A 183 -1.50 -19.03 4.65
C LYS A 183 -1.27 -18.29 5.98
N LYS A 184 -2.12 -18.55 6.99
CA LYS A 184 -2.04 -17.97 8.35
C LYS A 184 -0.65 -18.08 9.00
N SER A 185 0.12 -19.10 8.67
CA SER A 185 1.50 -19.29 9.15
C SER A 185 2.46 -18.22 8.63
N TYR A 186 2.27 -17.73 7.40
CA TYR A 186 3.05 -16.62 6.85
C TYR A 186 2.68 -15.31 7.54
N TRP A 187 1.40 -15.10 7.85
CA TRP A 187 0.99 -13.92 8.60
C TRP A 187 1.70 -13.81 9.95
N ARG A 188 1.68 -14.88 10.76
CA ARG A 188 2.35 -14.88 12.07
C ARG A 188 3.85 -14.62 11.99
N LYS A 189 4.52 -15.15 10.95
CA LYS A 189 5.97 -14.98 10.75
C LYS A 189 6.35 -13.58 10.26
N THR A 190 5.49 -12.95 9.46
CA THR A 190 5.80 -11.69 8.77
C THR A 190 5.37 -10.45 9.55
N PHE A 191 4.22 -10.52 10.22
CA PHE A 191 3.62 -9.35 10.89
C PHE A 191 3.92 -9.32 12.38
N GLY A 192 4.33 -10.44 12.98
CA GLY A 192 4.41 -10.56 14.44
C GLY A 192 3.02 -10.42 15.06
N VAL A 193 2.80 -11.01 16.23
CA VAL A 193 1.52 -10.82 16.92
C VAL A 193 1.59 -9.46 17.62
N ARG A 194 0.94 -8.42 17.07
CA ARG A 194 0.88 -7.09 17.71
C ARG A 194 0.10 -7.07 19.02
N SER A 195 -0.76 -8.06 19.31
CA SER A 195 -1.63 -8.01 20.49
C SER A 195 -1.26 -9.00 21.60
N ASN A 196 -1.21 -8.46 22.83
CA ASN A 196 -1.42 -9.23 24.06
C ASN A 196 -2.84 -9.83 24.13
N LYS A 197 -3.79 -9.37 23.31
CA LYS A 197 -5.18 -9.88 23.26
C LYS A 197 -5.33 -11.22 22.52
N GLN A 198 -4.44 -11.59 21.59
CA GLN A 198 -4.47 -12.94 21.01
C GLN A 198 -3.97 -14.05 21.95
N ARG A 199 -3.46 -13.71 23.15
CA ARG A 199 -3.22 -14.68 24.23
C ARG A 199 -4.50 -15.12 24.96
N TYR A 200 -5.63 -14.45 24.75
CA TYR A 200 -6.92 -14.74 25.42
C TYR A 200 -8.02 -15.26 24.49
N ILE A 201 -7.67 -16.00 23.43
CA ILE A 201 -8.59 -17.00 22.88
C ILE A 201 -8.06 -18.37 23.27
N LYS A 202 -8.07 -18.62 24.59
CA LYS A 202 -8.28 -19.96 25.14
C LYS A 202 -9.70 -19.96 25.70
N GLY A 203 -10.53 -20.86 25.18
CA GLY A 203 -11.86 -21.17 25.71
C GLY A 203 -12.99 -20.45 24.98
N VAL A 204 -13.46 -21.04 23.87
CA VAL A 204 -14.64 -21.92 23.89
C VAL A 204 -14.32 -23.11 22.97
#